data_AF-A0A968FT15-F1
#
_entry.id   AF-A0A968FT15-F1
#
_cell.length_a   1.000
_cell.length_b   1.000
_cell.length_c   1.000
_cell.angle_alpha   90.00
_cell.angle_beta   90.00
_cell.angle_gamma   90.00
#
_symmetry.space_group_name_H-M   'P 1'
#
loop_
_entity.id
_entity.type
_entity.pdbx_description
1 polymer ?
#
loop_
_entity_poly.entity_id
_entity_poly.type
_entity_poly.pdbx_seq_one_letter_code
_entity_poly.pdbx_strand_id
1 'polypeptide(L)'
;MPINIMYADQDLKLSYMNPQSEKTFQKLEQYLPVRPDEMVGQTIDIFHKNPQNVRRLLSDPRNLPHHAQIQLGPEILDLLAAAIYDQNQNHVGTMVSWQVITEQVATQDKAKELAERDRRQAEELRDKVDAMLEVVNAASEGDLTREVTVSGSDAIGKMGEGLAKFIAKLRKNIGEIGRNAETLSSSAMDLTSVSQQMAGNAEETSAQANVVSAASEQVSKN
;
A
#
# COMPACT_ATOMS: atom_id res chain seq x y z
N MET A 1 12.50 1.18 34.07
CA MET A 1 11.81 -0.10 34.37
C MET A 1 12.67 -0.85 35.38
N PRO A 2 12.10 -1.53 36.38
CA PRO A 2 12.89 -2.29 37.34
C PRO A 2 13.46 -3.54 36.65
N ILE A 3 14.78 -3.67 36.61
CA ILE A 3 15.51 -4.74 35.90
C ILE A 3 15.66 -5.96 36.82
N ASN A 4 15.40 -7.16 36.28
CA ASN A 4 15.68 -8.40 36.98
C ASN A 4 17.18 -8.69 36.92
N ILE A 5 17.80 -9.05 38.04
CA ILE A 5 19.22 -9.38 38.15
C ILE A 5 19.40 -10.69 38.89
N MET A 6 20.21 -11.56 38.33
CA MET A 6 20.68 -12.81 38.92
C MET A 6 22.19 -12.91 38.85
N TYR A 7 22.79 -13.65 39.77
CA TYR A 7 24.22 -13.95 39.74
C TYR A 7 24.44 -15.42 40.06
N ALA A 8 25.24 -16.09 39.22
CA ALA A 8 25.72 -17.43 39.44
C ALA A 8 27.24 -17.40 39.55
N ASP A 9 27.78 -18.20 40.48
CA ASP A 9 29.23 -18.38 40.64
C ASP A 9 29.85 -19.17 39.47
N GLN A 10 31.16 -19.45 39.55
CA GLN A 10 31.89 -20.18 38.50
C GLN A 10 31.39 -21.61 38.30
N ASP A 11 30.78 -22.23 39.31
CA ASP A 11 30.15 -23.55 39.21
C ASP A 11 28.73 -23.47 38.61
N LEU A 12 28.31 -22.26 38.23
CA LEU A 12 26.98 -21.90 37.76
C LEU A 12 25.88 -22.19 38.78
N LYS A 13 26.22 -22.13 40.07
CA LYS A 13 25.26 -22.16 41.16
C LYS A 13 24.74 -20.75 41.37
N LEU A 14 23.42 -20.58 41.29
CA LEU A 14 22.76 -19.31 41.47
C LEU A 14 22.96 -18.84 42.93
N SER A 15 23.83 -17.87 43.15
CA SER A 15 24.15 -17.38 44.50
C SER A 15 23.29 -16.18 44.90
N TYR A 16 22.72 -15.46 43.92
CA TYR A 16 21.91 -14.28 44.18
C TYR A 16 20.84 -14.05 43.12
N MET A 17 19.72 -13.50 43.56
CA MET A 17 18.64 -13.00 42.73
C MET A 17 18.03 -11.78 43.42
N ASN A 18 17.81 -10.68 42.68
CA ASN A 18 17.21 -9.49 43.28
C ASN A 18 15.70 -9.68 43.52
N PRO A 19 15.07 -8.91 44.44
CA PRO A 19 13.64 -9.04 44.74
C PRO A 19 12.72 -8.84 43.52
N GLN A 20 13.18 -8.08 42.52
CA GLN A 20 12.43 -7.88 41.29
C GLN A 20 12.36 -9.17 40.45
N SER A 21 13.48 -9.90 40.34
CA SER A 21 13.54 -11.20 39.66
C SER A 21 12.65 -12.22 40.36
N GLU A 22 12.69 -12.27 41.69
CA GLU A 22 11.84 -13.16 42.49
C GLU A 22 10.35 -12.91 42.21
N LYS A 23 9.91 -11.65 42.29
CA LYS A 23 8.54 -11.24 41.96
C LYS A 23 8.15 -11.57 40.51
N THR A 24 9.07 -11.39 39.57
CA THR A 24 8.81 -11.70 38.16
C THR A 24 8.67 -13.21 37.95
N PHE A 25 9.55 -14.02 38.53
CA PHE A 25 9.45 -15.48 38.46
C PHE A 25 8.26 -16.06 39.21
N GLN A 26 7.81 -15.46 40.32
CA GLN A 26 6.55 -15.86 40.98
C GLN A 26 5.36 -15.81 40.02
N LYS A 27 5.30 -14.83 39.12
CA LYS A 27 4.25 -14.75 38.09
C LYS A 27 4.38 -15.83 37.01
N LEU A 28 5.57 -16.39 36.84
CA LEU A 28 5.92 -17.38 35.81
C LEU A 28 6.17 -18.77 36.40
N GLU A 29 5.86 -18.99 37.68
CA GLU A 29 6.20 -20.20 38.45
C GLU A 29 5.73 -21.49 37.76
N GLN A 30 4.55 -21.47 37.15
CA GLN A 30 4.00 -22.61 36.40
C GLN A 30 4.84 -23.07 35.20
N TYR A 31 5.75 -22.23 34.70
CA TYR A 31 6.63 -22.52 33.58
C TYR A 31 8.07 -22.82 34.01
N LEU A 32 8.35 -22.78 35.31
CA LEU A 32 9.68 -22.94 35.87
C LEU A 32 9.89 -24.38 36.39
N PRO A 33 11.11 -24.91 36.31
CA PRO A 33 11.43 -26.27 36.77
C PRO A 33 11.43 -26.39 38.31
N VAL A 34 11.58 -25.27 39.02
CA VAL A 34 11.61 -25.18 40.49
C VAL A 34 10.90 -23.90 40.93
N ARG A 35 10.46 -23.88 42.19
CA ARG A 35 9.81 -22.71 42.77
C ARG A 35 10.81 -21.54 42.93
N PRO A 36 10.41 -20.27 42.72
CA PRO A 36 11.32 -19.13 42.79
C PRO A 36 12.09 -18.97 44.10
N ASP A 37 11.46 -19.32 45.23
CA ASP A 37 12.03 -19.30 46.58
C ASP A 37 13.07 -20.41 46.82
N GLU A 38 13.11 -21.43 45.95
CA GLU A 38 14.03 -22.56 46.01
C GLU A 38 15.14 -22.47 44.94
N MET A 39 15.16 -21.41 44.13
CA MET A 39 16.12 -21.25 43.03
C MET A 39 17.54 -20.93 43.52
N VAL A 40 17.67 -20.10 44.54
CA VAL A 40 18.99 -19.71 45.07
C VAL A 40 19.64 -20.94 45.70
N GLY A 41 20.86 -21.23 45.28
CA GLY A 41 21.60 -22.42 45.66
C GLY A 41 21.47 -23.59 44.69
N GLN A 42 20.60 -23.51 43.67
CA GLN A 42 20.55 -24.49 42.59
C GLN A 42 21.53 -24.13 41.47
N THR A 43 21.90 -25.12 40.67
CA THR A 43 22.61 -24.86 39.41
C THR A 43 21.65 -24.31 38.35
N ILE A 44 22.09 -23.34 37.55
CA ILE A 44 21.27 -22.80 36.44
C ILE A 44 21.03 -23.84 35.33
N ASP A 45 21.70 -25.00 35.38
CA ASP A 45 21.48 -26.10 34.44
C ASP A 45 20.02 -26.55 34.38
N ILE A 46 19.28 -26.41 35.48
CA ILE A 46 17.85 -26.77 35.56
C ILE A 46 17.00 -26.02 34.54
N PHE A 47 17.44 -24.84 34.09
CA PHE A 47 16.72 -24.01 33.11
C PHE A 47 17.05 -24.36 31.66
N HIS A 48 18.01 -25.25 31.40
CA HIS A 48 18.57 -25.45 30.06
C HIS A 48 18.41 -26.88 29.56
N LYS A 49 17.80 -27.05 28.39
CA LYS A 49 17.67 -28.38 27.74
C LYS A 49 19.03 -29.04 27.45
N ASN A 50 20.06 -28.24 27.15
CA ASN A 50 21.43 -28.71 26.96
C ASN A 50 22.38 -27.89 27.83
N PRO A 51 22.58 -28.28 29.10
CA PRO A 51 23.39 -27.52 30.05
C PRO A 51 24.86 -27.39 29.64
N GLN A 52 25.41 -28.39 28.93
CA GLN A 52 26.81 -28.39 28.49
C GLN A 52 27.13 -27.22 27.55
N ASN A 53 26.17 -26.82 26.71
CA ASN A 53 26.35 -25.66 25.82
C ASN A 53 26.49 -24.36 26.61
N VAL A 54 25.63 -24.17 27.61
CA VAL A 54 25.64 -22.95 28.45
C VAL A 54 26.87 -22.94 29.34
N ARG A 55 27.27 -24.08 29.90
CA ARG A 55 28.53 -24.23 30.62
C ARG A 55 29.73 -23.83 29.78
N ARG A 56 29.81 -24.30 28.52
CA ARG A 56 30.89 -23.91 27.61
C ARG A 56 30.86 -22.42 27.27
N LEU A 57 29.67 -21.86 27.08
CA LEU A 57 29.51 -20.44 26.77
C LEU A 57 29.98 -19.56 27.94
N LEU A 58 29.51 -19.83 29.15
CA LEU A 58 29.74 -18.98 30.33
C LEU A 58 31.12 -19.20 30.99
N SER A 59 31.78 -20.32 30.73
CA SER A 59 33.11 -20.61 31.29
C SER A 59 34.25 -19.79 30.69
N ASP A 60 34.08 -19.25 29.48
CA ASP A 60 35.05 -18.35 28.85
C ASP A 60 34.50 -16.91 28.88
N PRO A 61 35.06 -16.02 29.73
CA PRO A 61 34.61 -14.64 29.83
C PRO A 61 34.67 -13.85 28.51
N ARG A 62 35.44 -14.29 27.51
CA ARG A 62 35.49 -13.67 26.18
C ARG A 62 34.20 -13.84 25.39
N ASN A 63 33.37 -14.80 25.77
CA ASN A 63 32.02 -14.97 25.22
C ASN A 63 31.01 -13.99 25.84
N LEU A 64 31.41 -13.23 26.86
CA LEU A 64 30.58 -12.29 27.59
C LEU A 64 31.00 -10.83 27.26
N PRO A 65 30.05 -9.90 27.11
CA PRO A 65 28.61 -10.06 27.31
C PRO A 65 27.91 -10.89 26.23
N HIS A 66 26.91 -11.67 26.62
CA HIS A 66 26.08 -12.46 25.72
C HIS A 66 24.62 -12.02 25.82
N HIS A 67 24.04 -11.65 24.68
CA HIS A 67 22.62 -11.32 24.56
C HIS A 67 21.84 -12.51 24.00
N ALA A 68 20.70 -12.81 24.62
CA ALA A 68 19.80 -13.85 24.14
C ALA A 68 18.35 -13.48 24.44
N GLN A 69 17.44 -13.81 23.52
CA GLN A 69 16.00 -13.81 23.77
C GLN A 69 15.51 -15.25 23.87
N ILE A 70 14.75 -15.56 24.91
CA ILE A 70 14.23 -16.90 25.14
C ILE A 70 12.72 -16.87 25.39
N GLN A 71 12.05 -17.95 25.01
CA GLN A 71 10.65 -18.17 25.32
C GLN A 71 10.51 -18.93 26.65
N LEU A 72 9.73 -18.38 27.58
CA LEU A 72 9.35 -19.03 28.83
C LEU A 72 7.83 -18.99 28.98
N GLY A 73 7.17 -20.12 28.71
CA GLY A 73 5.70 -20.15 28.62
C GLY A 73 5.22 -19.19 27.51
N PRO A 74 4.26 -18.27 27.78
CA PRO A 74 3.81 -17.26 26.83
C PRO A 74 4.73 -16.05 26.76
N GLU A 75 5.70 -15.91 27.68
CA GLU A 75 6.53 -14.73 27.78
C GLU A 75 7.85 -14.85 27.00
N ILE A 76 8.28 -13.74 26.41
CA ILE A 76 9.60 -13.56 25.81
C ILE A 76 10.47 -12.80 26.80
N LEU A 77 11.60 -13.39 27.17
CA LEU A 77 12.58 -12.79 28.06
C LEU A 77 13.78 -12.35 27.24
N ASP A 78 14.23 -11.12 27.47
CA ASP A 78 15.47 -10.56 26.94
C ASP A 78 16.53 -10.60 28.03
N LEU A 79 17.64 -11.26 27.75
CA LEU A 79 18.72 -11.54 28.70
C LEU A 79 20.03 -10.95 28.21
N LEU A 80 20.79 -10.44 29.17
CA LEU A 80 22.17 -10.03 29.02
C LEU A 80 22.98 -10.68 30.13
N ALA A 81 23.82 -11.63 29.75
CA ALA A 81 24.81 -12.25 30.64
C ALA A 81 26.14 -11.50 30.54
N ALA A 82 26.74 -11.15 31.67
CA ALA A 82 28.02 -10.45 31.75
C ALA A 82 28.93 -11.09 32.82
N ALA A 83 30.23 -11.16 32.54
CA ALA A 83 31.22 -11.66 33.49
C ALA A 83 31.40 -10.68 34.65
N ILE A 84 31.52 -11.21 35.87
CA ILE A 84 31.85 -10.46 37.08
C ILE A 84 33.26 -10.82 37.52
N TYR A 85 34.01 -9.79 37.93
CA TYR A 85 35.39 -9.91 38.36
C TYR A 85 35.53 -9.41 39.81
N ASP A 86 36.45 -10.01 40.56
CA ASP A 86 36.85 -9.52 41.87
C ASP A 86 37.81 -8.31 41.76
N GLN A 87 38.28 -7.80 42.91
CA GLN A 87 39.23 -6.68 42.98
C GLN A 87 40.61 -7.00 42.34
N ASN A 88 40.94 -8.27 42.17
CA ASN A 88 42.18 -8.76 41.59
C ASN A 88 42.03 -9.10 40.09
N GLN A 89 40.90 -8.77 39.47
CA GLN A 89 40.53 -9.12 38.08
C GLN A 89 40.37 -10.61 37.82
N ASN A 90 40.16 -11.43 38.86
CA ASN A 90 39.78 -12.82 38.65
C ASN A 90 38.29 -12.91 38.31
N HIS A 91 37.93 -13.69 37.30
CA HIS A 91 36.53 -13.98 36.98
C HIS A 91 35.91 -14.77 38.12
N VAL A 92 34.82 -14.27 38.73
CA VAL A 92 34.17 -14.91 39.88
C VAL A 92 32.80 -15.52 39.56
N GLY A 93 32.23 -15.18 38.41
CA GLY A 93 30.93 -15.71 38.01
C GLY A 93 30.25 -14.86 36.94
N THR A 94 29.02 -15.20 36.63
CA THR A 94 28.20 -14.53 35.62
C THR A 94 27.02 -13.83 36.27
N MET A 95 26.85 -12.55 35.97
CA MET A 95 25.62 -11.81 36.26
C MET A 95 24.71 -11.82 35.04
N VAL A 96 23.42 -12.03 35.25
CA VAL A 96 22.41 -11.97 34.19
C VAL A 96 21.42 -10.88 34.56
N SER A 97 21.34 -9.85 33.72
CA SER A 97 20.23 -8.90 33.74
C SER A 97 19.18 -9.32 32.71
N TRP A 98 17.90 -9.29 33.08
CA TRP A 98 16.83 -9.70 32.17
C TRP A 98 15.52 -8.96 32.39
N GLN A 99 14.65 -9.02 31.38
CA GLN A 99 13.33 -8.40 31.40
C GLN A 99 12.35 -9.17 30.53
N VAL A 100 11.06 -9.06 30.84
CA VAL A 100 9.97 -9.60 30.00
C VAL A 100 9.64 -8.55 28.94
N ILE A 101 9.74 -8.91 27.66
CA ILE A 101 9.56 -8.02 26.51
C ILE A 101 8.37 -8.40 25.63
N THR A 102 7.55 -9.37 26.04
CA THR A 102 6.43 -9.92 25.23
C THR A 102 5.50 -8.85 24.71
N GLU A 103 5.06 -7.93 25.57
CA GLU A 103 4.18 -6.83 25.17
C GLU A 103 4.86 -5.87 24.19
N GLN A 104 6.16 -5.63 24.38
CA GLN A 104 6.96 -4.76 23.51
C GLN A 104 7.11 -5.37 22.12
N VAL A 105 7.45 -6.66 22.04
CA VAL A 105 7.55 -7.40 20.78
C VAL A 105 6.20 -7.44 20.08
N ALA A 106 5.12 -7.80 20.79
CA ALA A 106 3.77 -7.83 20.22
C ALA A 106 3.32 -6.45 19.70
N THR A 107 3.68 -5.38 20.39
CA THR A 107 3.38 -4.01 19.95
C THR A 107 4.19 -3.65 18.71
N GLN A 108 5.48 -3.98 18.67
CA GLN A 108 6.34 -3.75 17.51
C GLN A 108 5.86 -4.53 16.28
N ASP A 109 5.47 -5.79 16.46
CA ASP A 109 4.99 -6.63 15.35
C ASP A 109 3.66 -6.12 14.80
N LYS A 110 2.71 -5.74 15.67
CA LYS A 110 1.47 -5.07 15.25
C LYS A 110 1.73 -3.75 14.52
N ALA A 111 2.68 -2.96 15.01
CA ALA A 111 3.05 -1.70 14.36
C ALA A 111 3.67 -1.93 12.98
N LYS A 112 4.53 -2.95 12.83
CA LYS A 112 5.08 -3.35 11.52
C LYS A 112 4.00 -3.83 10.57
N GLU A 113 3.07 -4.66 11.04
CA GLU A 113 1.96 -5.17 10.23
C GLU A 113 1.06 -4.03 9.74
N LEU A 114 0.72 -3.09 10.63
CA LEU A 114 -0.07 -1.91 10.27
C LEU A 114 0.68 -1.03 9.26
N ALA A 115 1.96 -0.76 9.48
CA ALA A 115 2.77 0.05 8.56
C ALA A 115 2.88 -0.59 7.17
N GLU A 116 3.05 -1.92 7.10
CA GLU A 116 3.08 -2.65 5.84
C GLU A 116 1.73 -2.64 5.13
N ARG A 117 0.62 -2.72 5.88
CA ARG A 117 -0.73 -2.61 5.32
C ARG A 117 -0.98 -1.21 4.75
N ASP A 118 -0.65 -0.18 5.51
CA ASP A 118 -0.80 1.22 5.09
C ASP A 118 0.05 1.52 3.85
N ARG A 119 1.29 0.99 3.79
CA ARG A 119 2.16 1.10 2.62
C ARG A 119 1.54 0.46 1.38
N ARG A 120 1.01 -0.75 1.48
CA ARG A 120 0.34 -1.43 0.34
C ARG A 120 -0.90 -0.67 -0.13
N GLN A 121 -1.70 -0.15 0.80
CA GLN A 121 -2.87 0.65 0.45
C GLN A 121 -2.49 1.97 -0.24
N ALA A 122 -1.40 2.62 0.20
CA ALA A 122 -0.89 3.83 -0.44
C ALA A 122 -0.33 3.56 -1.85
N GLU A 123 0.36 2.43 -2.05
CA GLU A 123 0.83 1.98 -3.37
C GLU A 123 -0.34 1.69 -4.31
N GLU A 124 -1.33 0.92 -3.87
CA GLU A 124 -2.54 0.64 -4.67
C GLU A 124 -3.31 1.93 -5.02
N LEU A 125 -3.44 2.84 -4.06
CA LEU A 125 -4.08 4.13 -4.28
C LEU A 125 -3.32 4.95 -5.34
N ARG A 126 -1.99 5.00 -5.25
CA ARG A 126 -1.15 5.72 -6.20
C ARG A 126 -1.29 5.15 -7.61
N ASP A 127 -1.24 3.83 -7.77
CA ASP A 127 -1.37 3.18 -9.07
C ASP A 127 -2.75 3.48 -9.70
N LYS A 128 -3.82 3.46 -8.90
CA LYS A 128 -5.17 3.85 -9.37
C LYS A 128 -5.22 5.33 -9.80
N VAL A 129 -4.58 6.23 -9.05
CA VAL A 129 -4.54 7.65 -9.40
C VAL A 129 -3.76 7.87 -10.69
N ASP A 130 -2.60 7.24 -10.84
CA ASP A 130 -1.75 7.35 -12.03
C ASP A 130 -2.49 6.83 -13.28
N ALA A 131 -3.21 5.71 -13.17
CA ALA A 131 -4.04 5.18 -14.26
C ALA A 131 -5.17 6.15 -14.67
N MET A 132 -5.84 6.79 -13.71
CA MET A 132 -6.86 7.81 -14.02
C MET A 132 -6.25 9.04 -14.69
N LEU A 133 -5.10 9.52 -14.20
CA LEU A 133 -4.40 10.67 -14.78
C LEU A 133 -4.01 10.41 -16.23
N GLU A 134 -3.57 9.19 -16.55
CA GLU A 134 -3.23 8.80 -17.91
C GLU A 134 -4.42 8.94 -18.87
N VAL A 135 -5.61 8.49 -18.45
CA VAL A 135 -6.84 8.63 -19.24
C VAL A 135 -7.28 10.08 -19.35
N VAL A 136 -7.20 10.85 -18.27
CA VAL A 136 -7.55 12.27 -18.27
C VAL A 136 -6.67 13.06 -19.24
N ASN A 137 -5.35 12.85 -19.20
CA ASN A 137 -4.42 13.53 -20.09
C ASN A 137 -4.68 13.20 -21.56
N ALA A 138 -4.90 11.92 -21.88
CA ALA A 138 -5.27 11.50 -23.23
C ALA A 138 -6.57 12.17 -23.70
N ALA A 139 -7.59 12.21 -22.83
CA ALA A 139 -8.86 12.86 -23.14
C ALA A 139 -8.69 14.38 -23.35
N SER A 140 -7.83 15.04 -22.58
CA SER A 140 -7.48 16.45 -22.78
C SER A 140 -6.77 16.73 -24.11
N GLU A 141 -6.05 15.74 -24.65
CA GLU A 141 -5.43 15.79 -25.97
C GLU A 141 -6.39 15.35 -27.10
N GLY A 142 -7.63 15.00 -26.77
CA GLY A 142 -8.69 14.61 -27.72
C GLY A 142 -8.81 13.11 -27.94
N ASP A 143 -7.94 12.29 -27.35
CA ASP A 143 -8.07 10.84 -27.38
C ASP A 143 -9.09 10.36 -26.33
N LEU A 144 -10.33 10.21 -26.77
CA LEU A 144 -11.43 9.67 -25.96
C LEU A 144 -11.59 8.14 -26.09
N THR A 145 -10.61 7.45 -26.68
CA THR A 145 -10.68 6.01 -26.94
C THR A 145 -10.11 5.16 -25.81
N ARG A 146 -9.34 5.78 -24.90
CA ARG A 146 -8.79 5.09 -23.72
C ARG A 146 -9.88 4.64 -22.76
N GLU A 147 -9.66 3.45 -22.19
CA GLU A 147 -10.56 2.87 -21.19
C GLU A 147 -10.10 3.18 -19.76
N VAL A 148 -11.05 3.52 -18.90
CA VAL A 148 -10.80 3.66 -17.46
C VAL A 148 -10.97 2.28 -16.82
N THR A 149 -9.87 1.70 -16.34
CA THR A 149 -9.84 0.37 -15.70
C THR A 149 -10.02 0.42 -14.18
N VAL A 150 -9.98 1.63 -13.60
CA VAL A 150 -10.07 1.83 -12.16
C VAL A 150 -11.50 1.59 -11.67
N SER A 151 -11.63 0.62 -10.77
CA SER A 151 -12.90 0.20 -10.16
C SER A 151 -12.69 -0.12 -8.67
N GLY A 152 -13.79 -0.19 -7.92
CA GLY A 152 -13.75 -0.44 -6.47
C GLY A 152 -14.92 0.17 -5.72
N SER A 153 -15.17 -0.31 -4.50
CA SER A 153 -16.21 0.21 -3.61
C SER A 153 -15.78 1.47 -2.85
N ASP A 154 -14.49 1.81 -2.89
CA ASP A 154 -13.92 3.01 -2.28
C ASP A 154 -14.21 4.29 -3.10
N ALA A 155 -13.77 5.44 -2.59
CA ALA A 155 -13.97 6.72 -3.26
C ALA A 155 -13.28 6.76 -4.63
N ILE A 156 -12.12 6.10 -4.77
CA ILE A 156 -11.31 6.11 -6.00
C ILE A 156 -11.97 5.29 -7.10
N GLY A 157 -12.50 4.11 -6.77
CA GLY A 157 -13.28 3.28 -7.68
C GLY A 157 -14.52 4.01 -8.17
N LYS A 158 -15.25 4.70 -7.28
CA LYS A 158 -16.39 5.54 -7.68
C LYS A 158 -15.98 6.71 -8.59
N MET A 159 -14.83 7.32 -8.36
CA MET A 159 -14.29 8.33 -9.27
C MET A 159 -13.93 7.73 -10.64
N GLY A 160 -13.30 6.56 -10.66
CA GLY A 160 -13.00 5.82 -11.89
C GLY A 160 -14.25 5.51 -12.71
N GLU A 161 -15.31 4.98 -12.08
CA GLU A 161 -16.60 4.74 -12.74
C GLU A 161 -17.26 6.02 -13.25
N GLY A 162 -17.19 7.10 -12.47
CA GLY A 162 -17.71 8.42 -12.87
C GLY A 162 -16.97 8.97 -14.09
N LEU A 163 -15.64 8.89 -14.08
CA LEU A 163 -14.78 9.29 -15.19
C LEU A 163 -15.07 8.45 -16.44
N ALA A 164 -15.22 7.13 -16.30
CA ALA A 164 -15.57 6.24 -17.40
C ALA A 164 -16.88 6.66 -18.08
N LYS A 165 -17.92 6.93 -17.29
CA LYS A 165 -19.23 7.41 -17.79
C LYS A 165 -19.11 8.77 -18.46
N PHE A 166 -18.30 9.67 -17.90
CA PHE A 166 -18.06 10.99 -18.47
C PHE A 166 -17.39 10.90 -19.85
N ILE A 167 -16.30 10.16 -19.98
CA ILE A 167 -15.60 9.94 -21.26
C ILE A 167 -16.50 9.25 -22.28
N ALA A 168 -17.28 8.24 -21.87
CA ALA A 168 -18.23 7.58 -22.75
C ALA A 168 -19.28 8.56 -23.31
N LYS A 169 -19.80 9.48 -22.47
CA LYS A 169 -20.76 10.49 -22.89
C LYS A 169 -20.15 11.53 -23.82
N LEU A 170 -18.91 11.98 -23.54
CA LEU A 170 -18.18 12.87 -24.45
C LEU A 170 -17.98 12.23 -25.82
N ARG A 171 -17.48 10.99 -25.87
CA ARG A 171 -17.28 10.24 -27.12
C ARG A 171 -18.56 10.10 -27.93
N LYS A 172 -19.69 9.80 -27.26
CA LYS A 172 -21.00 9.76 -27.91
C LYS A 172 -21.38 11.12 -28.52
N ASN A 173 -21.24 12.20 -27.76
CA ASN A 173 -21.58 13.54 -28.24
C ASN A 173 -20.71 13.97 -29.44
N ILE A 174 -19.40 13.69 -29.40
CA ILE A 174 -18.49 13.97 -30.54
C ILE A 174 -18.90 13.16 -31.78
N GLY A 175 -19.27 11.89 -31.61
CA GLY A 175 -19.78 11.07 -32.71
C GLY A 175 -21.11 11.59 -33.29
N GLU A 176 -22.00 12.14 -32.45
CA GLU A 176 -23.24 12.79 -32.90
C GLU A 176 -22.96 14.09 -33.67
N ILE A 177 -22.02 14.91 -33.20
CA ILE A 177 -21.57 16.12 -33.91
C ILE A 177 -21.01 15.77 -35.29
N GLY A 178 -20.19 14.71 -35.39
CA GLY A 178 -19.66 14.23 -36.67
C GLY A 178 -20.76 13.84 -37.66
N ARG A 179 -21.74 13.04 -37.22
CA ARG A 179 -22.90 12.66 -38.07
C ARG A 179 -23.75 13.87 -38.49
N ASN A 180 -23.94 14.83 -37.59
CA ASN A 180 -24.66 16.06 -37.92
C ASN A 180 -23.92 16.90 -38.96
N ALA A 181 -22.58 16.98 -38.87
CA ALA A 181 -21.76 17.67 -39.85
C ALA A 181 -21.81 17.00 -41.24
N GLU A 182 -21.80 15.67 -41.30
CA GLU A 182 -22.00 14.91 -42.55
C GLU A 182 -23.37 15.17 -43.17
N THR A 183 -24.43 15.13 -42.36
CA THR A 183 -25.81 15.40 -42.80
C THR A 183 -25.96 16.85 -43.32
N LEU A 184 -25.34 17.81 -42.63
CA LEU A 184 -25.31 19.21 -43.05
C LEU A 184 -24.56 19.38 -44.38
N SER A 185 -23.42 18.70 -44.54
CA SER A 185 -22.64 18.71 -45.77
C SER A 185 -23.45 18.16 -46.96
N SER A 186 -24.15 17.04 -46.77
CA SER A 186 -25.04 16.47 -47.81
C SER A 186 -26.16 17.44 -48.19
N SER A 187 -26.85 18.02 -47.20
CA SER A 187 -27.92 19.01 -47.45
C SER A 187 -27.41 20.23 -48.22
N ALA A 188 -26.18 20.67 -47.93
CA ALA A 188 -25.55 21.78 -48.65
C ALA A 188 -25.21 21.43 -50.11
N MET A 189 -24.82 20.17 -50.39
CA MET A 189 -24.63 19.68 -51.76
C MET A 189 -25.95 19.63 -52.53
N ASP A 190 -27.02 19.13 -51.90
CA ASP A 190 -28.36 19.10 -52.50
C ASP A 190 -28.86 20.52 -52.81
N LEU A 191 -28.70 21.46 -51.87
CA LEU A 191 -29.07 22.85 -52.07
C LEU A 191 -28.28 23.50 -53.21
N THR A 192 -26.99 23.18 -53.34
CA THR A 192 -26.15 23.65 -54.44
C THR A 192 -26.68 23.11 -55.78
N SER A 193 -27.02 21.82 -55.85
CA SER A 193 -27.61 21.20 -57.03
C SER A 193 -28.94 21.85 -57.42
N VAL A 194 -29.84 22.07 -56.45
CA VAL A 194 -31.13 22.73 -56.69
C VAL A 194 -30.93 24.16 -57.16
N SER A 195 -29.96 24.89 -56.60
CA SER A 195 -29.65 26.26 -57.00
C SER A 195 -29.12 26.34 -58.45
N GLN A 196 -28.29 25.38 -58.87
CA GLN A 196 -27.82 25.28 -60.25
C GLN A 196 -28.97 24.99 -61.23
N GLN A 197 -29.87 24.07 -60.87
CA GLN A 197 -31.06 23.79 -61.67
C GLN A 197 -31.98 25.01 -61.77
N MET A 198 -32.19 25.72 -60.67
CA MET A 198 -32.99 26.95 -60.64
C MET A 198 -32.39 28.05 -61.53
N ALA A 199 -31.08 28.20 -61.52
CA ALA A 199 -30.39 29.14 -62.42
C ALA A 199 -30.63 28.78 -63.90
N GLY A 200 -30.49 27.50 -64.26
CA GLY A 200 -30.79 27.02 -65.62
C GLY A 200 -32.25 27.25 -66.03
N ASN A 201 -33.20 26.94 -65.15
CA ASN A 201 -34.63 27.19 -65.41
C ASN A 201 -34.93 28.69 -65.57
N ALA A 202 -34.26 29.56 -64.81
CA ALA A 202 -34.42 31.01 -64.92
C ALA A 202 -33.86 31.54 -66.25
N GLU A 203 -32.72 31.01 -66.72
CA GLU A 203 -32.16 31.32 -68.04
C GLU A 203 -33.12 30.89 -69.16
N GLU A 204 -33.67 29.68 -69.10
CA GLU A 204 -34.64 29.19 -70.09
C GLU A 204 -35.93 30.04 -70.09
N THR A 205 -36.46 30.34 -68.91
CA THR A 205 -37.65 31.20 -68.78
C THR A 205 -37.41 32.58 -69.37
N SER A 206 -36.23 33.17 -69.15
CA SER A 206 -35.84 34.45 -69.74
C SER A 206 -35.76 34.36 -71.28
N ALA A 207 -35.18 33.29 -71.81
CA ALA A 207 -35.12 33.06 -73.25
C ALA A 207 -36.53 32.93 -73.86
N GLN A 208 -37.43 32.18 -73.23
CA GLN A 208 -38.83 32.05 -73.68
C GLN A 208 -39.58 33.38 -73.64
N ALA A 209 -39.42 34.18 -72.58
CA ALA A 209 -40.03 35.50 -72.48
C ALA A 209 -39.59 36.43 -73.62
N ASN A 210 -38.31 36.40 -73.99
CA ASN A 210 -37.79 37.18 -75.13
C ASN A 210 -38.41 36.72 -76.46
N VAL A 211 -38.54 35.40 -76.67
CA VAL A 211 -39.19 34.85 -77.88
C VAL A 211 -40.66 35.27 -77.97
N VAL A 212 -41.40 35.18 -76.86
CA VAL A 212 -42.82 35.60 -76.81
C VAL A 212 -42.96 37.11 -77.05
N SER A 213 -42.05 37.92 -76.51
CA SER A 213 -42.03 39.37 -76.73
C SER A 213 -41.80 39.70 -78.21
N ALA A 214 -40.81 39.07 -78.85
CA ALA A 214 -40.54 39.25 -80.28
C ALA A 214 -41.73 38.81 -81.15
N ALA A 215 -42.38 37.69 -80.81
CA ALA A 215 -43.58 37.24 -81.51
C ALA A 215 -44.75 38.22 -81.36
N SER A 216 -44.94 38.80 -80.16
CA SER A 216 -45.98 39.79 -79.89
C SER A 216 -45.76 41.09 -80.68
N GLU A 217 -44.51 41.56 -80.79
CA GLU A 217 -44.17 42.70 -81.66
C GLU A 217 -44.49 42.42 -83.13
N GLN A 218 -44.19 41.21 -83.61
CA GLN A 218 -44.45 40.84 -84.99
C GLN A 218 -45.95 40.76 -85.30
N VAL A 219 -46.76 40.26 -84.37
CA VAL A 219 -48.23 40.28 -84.49
C VAL A 219 -48.77 41.71 -84.47
N SER A 220 -48.22 42.59 -83.62
CA SER A 220 -48.64 44.00 -83.54
C SER A 220 -48.29 44.81 -84.80
N LYS A 221 -47.36 44.35 -85.64
CA LYS A 221 -46.98 45.01 -86.90
C LYS A 221 -47.77 44.54 -88.12
N ASN A 222 -48.61 43.50 -87.99
CA ASN A 222 -49.52 43.01 -89.04
C ASN A 222 -50.92 43.60 -88.87
#